data_AF-A0A7C0W5F4-F1
#
_entry.id   AF-A0A7C0W5F4-F1
#
_cell.length_a   1.000
_cell.length_b   1.000
_cell.length_c   1.000
_cell.angle_alpha   90.00
_cell.angle_beta   90.00
_cell.angle_gamma   90.00
#
_symmetry.space_group_name_H-M   'P 1'
#
loop_
_entity.id
_entity.type
_entity.pdbx_description
1 polymer ?
#
loop_
_entity_poly.entity_id
_entity_poly.type
_entity_poly.pdbx_seq_one_letter_code
_entity_poly.pdbx_strand_id
1 'polypeptide(L)'
;MKHISANIRNLFAIFFCLALLGCGSSNWSVPGSSVNSPPVVVITGPLDGSILDEGTVITFTGTAQDADEGALSGAFLVWTSDINGQIGTGTTFDITTLSRGVHVITLTATDASGESGTASITITIRIPWFGAQWGFRQQITISASMAPSDQTDFPAFVKITDQLNPLFDNAQADGDDILFTADDGVSKLDHEVEYYQSTGTEELDAWVRIANLSSTSDTVIYMYYGNSGALNQENVNGVWDAGFAGVWHLKEEQAGTGNLGLYRDSTANNNHGDDYVSATGQDGQIDSGQEFDGVSDYVNFGNDASLDITGGITIEAWVKPQLSDFDRARYVVDSVHASSDIDV
;
A
#
# COMPACT_ATOMS: atom_id res chain seq x y z
N MET A 1 73.33 -10.07 60.27
CA MET A 1 73.35 -10.76 58.95
C MET A 1 72.02 -10.50 58.28
N LYS A 2 71.86 -9.79 57.14
CA LYS A 2 72.76 -8.98 56.27
C LYS A 2 71.99 -7.64 56.05
N HIS A 3 72.53 -6.40 56.13
CA HIS A 3 73.44 -5.71 55.19
C HIS A 3 73.07 -5.97 53.71
N ILE A 4 72.75 -5.03 52.80
CA ILE A 4 73.19 -3.65 52.46
C ILE A 4 72.14 -3.08 51.46
N SER A 5 71.81 -1.79 51.32
CA SER A 5 72.10 -0.56 52.07
C SER A 5 71.11 0.59 51.73
N ALA A 6 71.34 1.79 52.25
CA ALA A 6 70.57 3.04 52.13
C ALA A 6 70.60 3.75 50.76
N ASN A 7 69.69 4.72 50.59
CA ASN A 7 70.14 6.10 50.39
C ASN A 7 69.23 7.14 51.07
N ILE A 8 69.81 8.20 51.61
CA ILE A 8 69.18 9.24 52.45
C ILE A 8 69.40 10.61 51.81
N ARG A 9 68.37 11.45 51.75
CA ARG A 9 68.55 12.93 51.80
C ARG A 9 67.44 13.60 52.60
N ASN A 10 67.85 14.21 53.72
CA ASN A 10 67.03 15.12 54.54
C ASN A 10 66.95 16.50 53.88
N LEU A 11 65.85 17.24 54.08
CA LEU A 11 65.90 18.51 54.85
C LEU A 11 64.52 18.97 55.37
N PHE A 12 64.55 19.67 56.50
CA PHE A 12 63.43 20.29 57.23
C PHE A 12 62.71 21.35 56.36
N ALA A 13 61.38 21.42 56.29
CA ALA A 13 60.39 21.76 57.32
C ALA A 13 60.42 23.24 57.77
N ILE A 14 59.34 23.99 57.47
CA ILE A 14 58.85 25.16 58.22
C ILE A 14 57.32 25.16 58.13
N PHE A 15 56.66 25.15 59.28
CA PHE A 15 55.24 25.45 59.41
C PHE A 15 55.13 26.97 59.59
N PHE A 16 54.39 27.67 58.73
CA PHE A 16 54.03 29.08 58.98
C PHE A 16 52.50 29.21 59.00
N CYS A 17 51.95 29.05 60.20
CA CYS A 17 50.58 29.44 60.48
C CYS A 17 50.53 30.97 60.53
N LEU A 18 50.00 31.60 59.47
CA LEU A 18 49.76 33.04 59.45
C LEU A 18 48.25 33.30 59.55
N ALA A 19 47.74 33.31 60.77
CA ALA A 19 46.41 33.85 61.04
C ALA A 19 46.49 35.38 61.03
N LEU A 20 45.98 36.02 59.98
CA LEU A 20 45.69 37.46 60.00
C LEU A 20 44.26 37.72 59.50
N LEU A 21 43.45 38.18 60.46
CA LEU A 21 42.49 39.29 60.37
C LEU A 21 41.59 39.37 59.12
N GLY A 22 40.28 39.31 59.36
CA GLY A 22 39.28 39.53 58.32
C GLY A 22 39.44 40.90 57.64
N CYS A 23 39.50 40.88 56.31
CA CYS A 23 39.12 42.01 55.49
C CYS A 23 37.65 41.82 55.09
N GLY A 24 36.90 42.92 55.01
CA GLY A 24 35.43 42.87 54.88
C GLY A 24 34.92 42.28 53.58
N SER A 25 33.60 42.12 53.53
CA SER A 25 32.78 41.81 52.34
C SER A 25 33.46 42.19 51.03
N SER A 26 34.03 41.20 50.35
CA SER A 26 34.66 41.39 49.06
C SER A 26 33.56 41.61 48.01
N ASN A 27 33.19 42.88 47.81
CA ASN A 27 32.26 43.33 46.77
C ASN A 27 32.89 43.16 45.38
N TRP A 28 33.12 41.90 44.98
CA TRP A 28 33.21 41.52 43.58
C TRP A 28 31.78 41.44 43.04
N SER A 29 31.22 42.60 42.69
CA SER A 29 30.17 42.62 41.68
C SER A 29 30.83 42.18 40.38
N VAL A 30 30.64 40.92 39.99
CA VAL A 30 30.93 40.50 38.61
C VAL A 30 30.12 41.45 37.70
N PRO A 31 30.75 42.10 36.69
CA PRO A 31 30.00 42.86 35.69
C PRO A 31 28.92 41.92 35.15
N GLY A 32 27.66 42.36 35.18
CA GLY A 32 26.52 41.46 35.18
C GLY A 32 26.63 40.37 34.13
N SER A 33 26.41 39.12 34.54
CA SER A 33 26.14 38.02 33.61
C SER A 33 25.05 38.50 32.66
N SER A 34 25.36 38.55 31.36
CA SER A 34 24.33 38.71 30.34
C SER A 34 23.26 37.64 30.58
N VAL A 35 22.01 38.07 30.64
CA VAL A 35 20.90 37.13 30.72
C VAL A 35 20.81 36.49 29.34
N ASN A 36 21.13 35.20 29.27
CA ASN A 36 21.10 34.43 28.04
C ASN A 36 19.69 34.48 27.41
N SER A 37 19.64 34.77 26.11
CA SER A 37 18.41 34.79 25.33
C SER A 37 18.05 33.39 24.82
N PRO A 38 16.77 33.02 24.68
CA PRO A 38 16.39 31.81 23.95
C PRO A 38 16.58 32.01 22.43
N PRO A 39 17.05 31.00 21.68
CA PRO A 39 17.17 31.07 20.23
C PRO A 39 15.85 31.37 19.51
N VAL A 40 15.89 32.19 18.45
CA VAL A 40 14.75 32.40 17.55
C VAL A 40 14.84 31.39 16.40
N VAL A 41 13.82 30.54 16.27
CA VAL A 41 13.78 29.43 15.30
C VAL A 41 12.77 29.72 14.19
N VAL A 42 13.12 29.38 12.95
CA VAL A 42 12.24 29.47 11.78
C VAL A 42 12.37 28.21 10.93
N ILE A 43 11.24 27.57 10.61
CA ILE A 43 11.18 26.52 9.59
C ILE A 43 10.94 27.19 8.23
N THR A 44 11.73 26.86 7.22
CA THR A 44 11.65 27.43 5.86
C THR A 44 11.18 26.43 4.80
N GLY A 45 11.18 25.14 5.11
CA GLY A 45 10.65 24.09 4.24
C GLY A 45 10.48 22.76 4.99
N PRO A 46 9.45 21.93 4.69
CA PRO A 46 8.28 22.23 3.87
C PRO A 46 7.46 23.43 4.40
N LEU A 47 6.48 23.88 3.62
CA LEU A 47 5.54 24.91 4.08
C LEU A 47 4.52 24.29 5.05
N ASP A 48 4.01 25.10 5.98
CA ASP A 48 2.89 24.70 6.84
C ASP A 48 1.66 24.35 5.99
N GLY A 49 1.03 23.21 6.29
CA GLY A 49 -0.06 22.61 5.50
C GLY A 49 0.38 21.82 4.27
N SER A 50 1.68 21.56 4.05
CA SER A 50 2.14 20.76 2.90
C SER A 50 1.57 19.34 2.92
N ILE A 51 1.10 18.87 1.76
CA ILE A 51 0.73 17.48 1.51
C ILE A 51 1.85 16.84 0.68
N LEU A 52 2.40 15.73 1.16
CA LEU A 52 3.56 15.04 0.59
C LEU A 52 3.25 13.54 0.50
N ASP A 53 3.87 12.87 -0.47
CA ASP A 53 3.63 11.45 -0.72
C ASP A 53 4.71 10.59 -0.01
N GLU A 54 4.29 9.48 0.62
CA GLU A 54 5.18 8.55 1.31
C GLU A 54 6.30 8.01 0.39
N GLY A 55 7.48 7.71 0.95
CA GLY A 55 8.63 7.20 0.19
C GLY A 55 9.36 8.22 -0.69
N THR A 56 8.79 9.42 -0.90
CA THR A 56 9.47 10.51 -1.61
C THR A 56 10.51 11.20 -0.72
N VAL A 57 11.51 11.83 -1.33
CA VAL A 57 12.53 12.60 -0.58
C VAL A 57 11.94 13.93 -0.11
N ILE A 58 11.85 14.10 1.20
CA ILE A 58 11.38 15.32 1.86
C ILE A 58 12.58 16.04 2.45
N THR A 59 12.94 17.18 1.86
CA THR A 59 13.98 18.07 2.40
C THR A 59 13.36 19.04 3.42
N PHE A 60 13.76 18.91 4.68
CA PHE A 60 13.46 19.88 5.72
C PHE A 60 14.55 20.93 5.77
N THR A 61 14.17 22.21 5.85
CA THR A 61 15.09 23.33 6.00
C THR A 61 14.61 24.30 7.08
N GLY A 62 15.54 24.81 7.87
CA GLY A 62 15.24 25.74 8.95
C GLY A 62 16.49 26.45 9.46
N THR A 63 16.27 27.54 10.18
CA THR A 63 17.32 28.37 10.77
C THR A 63 17.04 28.59 12.24
N ALA A 64 18.12 28.81 13.00
CA ALA A 64 18.05 29.25 14.38
C ALA A 64 19.08 30.35 14.60
N GLN A 65 18.63 31.47 15.16
CA GLN A 65 19.45 32.64 15.43
C GLN A 65 19.30 32.99 16.91
N ASP A 66 20.39 32.86 17.64
CA ASP A 66 20.48 33.38 19.00
C ASP A 66 21.07 34.81 19.01
N ALA A 67 20.73 35.59 20.04
CA ALA A 67 21.16 36.98 20.20
C ALA A 67 22.55 37.12 20.84
N ASP A 68 22.96 36.14 21.64
CA ASP A 68 24.20 36.13 22.41
C ASP A 68 25.30 35.28 21.72
N GLU A 69 24.92 34.16 21.07
CA GLU A 69 25.81 33.19 20.42
C GLU A 69 25.88 33.30 18.89
N GLY A 70 24.86 33.85 18.24
CA GLY A 70 24.78 33.95 16.79
C GLY A 70 23.97 32.83 16.12
N ALA A 71 24.34 32.43 14.90
CA ALA A 71 23.59 31.42 14.15
C ALA A 71 23.93 29.99 14.63
N LEU A 72 22.92 29.24 15.07
CA LEU A 72 23.08 27.85 15.53
C LEU A 72 22.96 26.87 14.35
N SER A 73 23.66 25.74 14.44
CA SER A 73 23.68 24.72 13.37
C SER A 73 24.07 23.33 13.89
N GLY A 74 23.97 22.31 13.02
CA GLY A 74 24.35 20.93 13.37
C GLY A 74 23.50 20.36 14.50
N ALA A 75 24.14 19.70 15.47
CA ALA A 75 23.46 18.99 16.57
C ALA A 75 22.69 19.90 17.55
N PHE A 76 22.91 21.23 17.51
CA PHE A 76 22.10 22.18 18.29
C PHE A 76 20.68 22.34 17.74
N LEU A 77 20.42 21.91 16.51
CA LEU A 77 19.10 21.88 15.88
C LEU A 77 18.63 20.43 15.81
N VAL A 78 17.49 20.14 16.44
CA VAL A 78 16.86 18.82 16.48
C VAL A 78 15.46 18.90 15.89
N TRP A 79 15.16 18.02 14.95
CA TRP A 79 13.85 17.91 14.32
C TRP A 79 13.10 16.69 14.82
N THR A 80 11.85 16.87 15.25
CA THR A 80 10.97 15.79 15.70
C THR A 80 9.63 15.81 14.99
N SER A 81 9.10 14.64 14.65
CA SER A 81 7.67 14.42 14.46
C SER A 81 7.06 13.86 15.75
N ASP A 82 5.85 14.31 16.06
CA ASP A 82 4.91 13.70 17.01
C ASP A 82 4.66 12.19 16.80
N ILE A 83 4.68 11.70 15.56
CA ILE A 83 4.48 10.28 15.21
C ILE A 83 5.81 9.51 15.17
N ASN A 84 6.82 10.02 14.46
CA ASN A 84 8.06 9.26 14.21
C ASN A 84 9.21 9.56 15.20
N GLY A 85 9.02 10.45 16.17
CA GLY A 85 10.08 10.86 17.10
C GLY A 85 11.11 11.75 16.43
N GLN A 86 12.40 11.61 16.76
CA GLN A 86 13.45 12.41 16.14
C GLN A 86 13.70 11.97 14.69
N ILE A 87 13.54 12.91 13.75
CA ILE A 87 13.62 12.67 12.31
C ILE A 87 14.88 13.26 11.66
N GLY A 88 15.55 14.21 12.32
CA GLY A 88 16.74 14.85 11.77
C GLY A 88 17.46 15.79 12.73
N THR A 89 18.56 16.38 12.25
CA THR A 89 19.34 17.43 12.94
C THR A 89 19.91 18.43 11.95
N GLY A 90 20.25 19.62 12.40
CA GLY A 90 20.87 20.67 11.59
C GLY A 90 19.89 21.57 10.83
N THR A 91 20.43 22.49 10.04
CA THR A 91 19.66 23.48 9.26
C THR A 91 19.02 22.91 8.00
N THR A 92 19.48 21.73 7.55
CA THR A 92 18.88 20.98 6.43
C THR A 92 19.12 19.49 6.61
N PHE A 93 18.13 18.67 6.27
CA PHE A 93 18.27 17.22 6.11
C PHE A 93 17.18 16.66 5.20
N ASP A 94 17.44 15.50 4.61
CA ASP A 94 16.51 14.74 3.77
C ASP A 94 16.00 13.51 4.53
N ILE A 95 14.73 13.16 4.34
CA ILE A 95 14.10 11.93 4.87
C ILE A 95 13.10 11.35 3.87
N THR A 96 12.96 10.03 3.83
CA THR A 96 12.00 9.29 2.98
C THR A 96 11.04 8.39 3.77
N THR A 97 11.21 8.32 5.10
CA THR A 97 10.62 7.29 5.97
C THR A 97 9.64 7.87 7.00
N LEU A 98 8.99 9.00 6.70
CA LEU A 98 7.85 9.44 7.48
C LEU A 98 6.66 8.51 7.17
N SER A 99 5.98 8.04 8.20
CA SER A 99 4.78 7.20 8.06
C SER A 99 3.61 7.98 7.49
N ARG A 100 2.60 7.32 6.93
CA ARG A 100 1.30 7.95 6.58
C ARG A 100 0.66 8.64 7.80
N GLY A 101 0.10 9.84 7.63
CA GLY A 101 -0.61 10.57 8.67
C GLY A 101 -0.49 12.10 8.59
N VAL A 102 -1.09 12.79 9.55
CA VAL A 102 -0.86 14.22 9.80
C VAL A 102 0.22 14.33 10.88
N HIS A 103 1.32 15.01 10.58
CA HIS A 103 2.45 15.19 11.48
C HIS A 103 2.54 16.63 11.96
N VAL A 104 2.76 16.81 13.25
CA VAL A 104 3.33 18.04 13.79
C VAL A 104 4.84 17.90 13.80
N ILE A 105 5.51 18.63 12.91
CA ILE A 105 6.97 18.70 12.84
C ILE A 105 7.45 19.89 13.66
N THR A 106 8.32 19.63 14.63
CA THR A 106 8.93 20.65 15.49
C THR A 106 10.43 20.68 15.26
N LEU A 107 10.97 21.87 14.99
CA LEU A 107 12.39 22.18 15.08
C LEU A 107 12.65 22.83 16.44
N THR A 108 13.48 22.18 17.25
CA THR A 108 14.01 22.73 18.50
C THR A 108 15.46 23.15 18.28
N ALA A 109 15.81 24.37 18.68
CA ALA A 109 17.19 24.81 18.78
C ALA A 109 17.56 25.07 20.24
N THR A 110 18.63 24.46 20.71
CA THR A 110 19.17 24.64 22.07
C THR A 110 20.54 25.31 21.97
N ASP A 111 20.79 26.35 22.77
CA ASP A 111 22.08 27.05 22.82
C ASP A 111 23.12 26.34 23.72
N ALA A 112 24.33 26.88 23.83
CA ALA A 112 25.36 26.29 24.68
C ALA A 112 25.12 26.49 26.20
N SER A 113 24.20 27.39 26.57
CA SER A 113 23.72 27.59 27.95
C SER A 113 22.60 26.60 28.35
N GLY A 114 21.97 25.94 27.37
CA GLY A 114 20.89 24.97 27.54
C GLY A 114 19.47 25.55 27.44
N GLU A 115 19.31 26.83 27.11
CA GLU A 115 18.00 27.43 26.85
C GLU A 115 17.54 27.08 25.42
N SER A 116 16.22 27.07 25.15
CA SER A 116 15.70 26.50 23.90
C SER A 116 14.58 27.31 23.25
N GLY A 117 14.68 27.45 21.93
CA GLY A 117 13.63 27.96 21.06
C GLY A 117 13.01 26.86 20.20
N THR A 118 11.76 27.05 19.78
CA THR A 118 11.05 26.07 18.94
C THR A 118 10.24 26.75 17.84
N ALA A 119 10.17 26.13 16.67
CA ALA A 119 9.15 26.39 15.65
C ALA A 119 8.49 25.07 15.23
N SER A 120 7.25 25.13 14.76
CA SER A 120 6.54 23.94 14.28
C SER A 120 5.73 24.22 13.01
N ILE A 121 5.55 23.18 12.20
CA ILE A 121 4.65 23.14 11.04
C ILE A 121 3.81 21.86 11.08
N THR A 122 2.65 21.88 10.43
CA THR A 122 1.83 20.70 10.17
C THR A 122 2.07 20.24 8.73
N ILE A 123 2.30 18.96 8.51
CA ILE A 123 2.33 18.35 7.16
C ILE A 123 1.46 17.09 7.12
N THR A 124 0.99 16.70 5.94
CA THR A 124 0.28 15.44 5.75
C THR A 124 1.10 14.53 4.83
N ILE A 125 1.48 13.36 5.33
CA ILE A 125 2.06 12.28 4.53
C ILE A 125 0.91 11.35 4.11
N ARG A 126 0.77 11.12 2.80
CA ARG A 126 -0.31 10.28 2.25
C ARG A 126 0.25 9.18 1.35
N ILE A 127 -0.63 8.22 1.07
CA ILE A 127 -0.45 7.20 0.03
C ILE A 127 -0.28 7.92 -1.31
N PRO A 128 0.83 7.69 -2.05
CA PRO A 128 1.06 8.27 -3.37
C PRO A 128 -0.06 7.98 -4.36
N TRP A 129 0.01 8.60 -5.53
CA TRP A 129 -0.96 8.43 -6.60
C TRP A 129 -0.30 7.73 -7.78
N PHE A 130 -0.93 6.71 -8.36
CA PHE A 130 -0.36 5.87 -9.42
C PHE A 130 0.22 6.68 -10.60
N GLY A 131 -0.40 7.80 -10.96
CA GLY A 131 0.22 8.83 -11.78
C GLY A 131 -0.66 10.08 -11.93
N ALA A 132 -0.05 11.25 -12.17
CA ALA A 132 -0.74 12.55 -12.18
C ALA A 132 -1.85 12.73 -13.25
N GLN A 133 -2.05 11.76 -14.15
CA GLN A 133 -3.11 11.73 -15.17
C GLN A 133 -4.42 11.08 -14.68
N TRP A 134 -4.37 10.38 -13.55
CA TRP A 134 -5.49 9.63 -13.00
C TRP A 134 -6.38 10.54 -12.15
N GLY A 135 -7.63 10.77 -12.57
CA GLY A 135 -8.52 11.73 -11.92
C GLY A 135 -9.08 11.27 -10.56
N PHE A 136 -9.33 9.96 -10.41
CA PHE A 136 -10.05 9.39 -9.27
C PHE A 136 -9.36 8.13 -8.74
N ARG A 137 -9.59 7.84 -7.46
CA ARG A 137 -9.38 6.51 -6.88
C ARG A 137 -10.47 6.19 -5.86
N GLN A 138 -10.91 4.94 -5.83
CA GLN A 138 -11.76 4.36 -4.82
C GLN A 138 -10.94 3.37 -3.98
N GLN A 139 -11.09 3.43 -2.66
CA GLN A 139 -10.55 2.39 -1.77
C GLN A 139 -11.51 1.21 -1.75
N ILE A 140 -10.99 -0.01 -1.96
CA ILE A 140 -11.72 -1.26 -1.75
C ILE A 140 -11.08 -1.93 -0.54
N THR A 141 -11.90 -2.40 0.39
CA THR A 141 -11.45 -3.05 1.63
C THR A 141 -12.02 -4.45 1.68
N ILE A 142 -11.17 -5.44 1.39
CA ILE A 142 -11.51 -6.86 1.45
C ILE A 142 -11.41 -7.28 2.92
N SER A 143 -12.52 -7.68 3.54
CA SER A 143 -12.48 -7.97 4.97
C SER A 143 -11.74 -9.28 5.27
N ALA A 144 -10.96 -9.30 6.35
CA ALA A 144 -10.26 -10.50 6.82
C ALA A 144 -11.19 -11.72 6.96
N SER A 145 -12.45 -11.50 7.32
CA SER A 145 -13.44 -12.56 7.50
C SER A 145 -13.87 -13.26 6.21
N MET A 146 -13.50 -12.70 5.06
CA MET A 146 -13.78 -13.26 3.73
C MET A 146 -12.82 -14.41 3.38
N ALA A 147 -11.60 -14.39 3.92
CA ALA A 147 -10.59 -15.41 3.69
C ALA A 147 -10.58 -16.47 4.81
N PRO A 148 -10.83 -17.77 4.52
CA PRO A 148 -10.84 -18.83 5.54
C PRO A 148 -9.42 -19.15 6.07
N SER A 149 -8.40 -18.82 5.30
CA SER A 149 -6.98 -18.82 5.66
C SER A 149 -6.26 -17.82 4.76
N ASP A 150 -5.04 -17.41 5.12
CA ASP A 150 -4.22 -16.54 4.27
C ASP A 150 -4.01 -17.18 2.89
N GLN A 151 -4.19 -16.40 1.83
CA GLN A 151 -3.97 -16.82 0.44
C GLN A 151 -2.85 -15.99 -0.18
N THR A 152 -2.13 -16.59 -1.14
CA THR A 152 -1.14 -15.93 -1.97
C THR A 152 -1.59 -15.96 -3.42
N ASP A 153 -1.34 -14.89 -4.16
CA ASP A 153 -1.62 -14.82 -5.61
C ASP A 153 -3.09 -15.12 -5.97
N PHE A 154 -4.03 -14.69 -5.12
CA PHE A 154 -5.44 -15.05 -5.19
C PHE A 154 -6.25 -14.10 -6.09
N PRO A 155 -6.91 -14.58 -7.16
CA PRO A 155 -7.87 -13.79 -7.93
C PRO A 155 -9.13 -13.49 -7.09
N ALA A 156 -9.24 -12.26 -6.58
CA ALA A 156 -10.42 -11.80 -5.87
C ALA A 156 -11.42 -11.19 -6.85
N PHE A 157 -12.71 -11.53 -6.69
CA PHE A 157 -13.78 -10.95 -7.48
C PHE A 157 -14.29 -9.65 -6.85
N VAL A 158 -14.25 -8.57 -7.63
CA VAL A 158 -14.73 -7.24 -7.27
C VAL A 158 -15.98 -6.95 -8.10
N LYS A 159 -17.11 -6.70 -7.41
CA LYS A 159 -18.38 -6.35 -8.04
C LYS A 159 -18.84 -4.98 -7.56
N ILE A 160 -19.27 -4.13 -8.49
CA ILE A 160 -19.86 -2.82 -8.20
C ILE A 160 -21.18 -2.71 -8.96
N THR A 161 -22.29 -2.60 -8.23
CA THR A 161 -23.64 -2.41 -8.77
C THR A 161 -24.37 -1.19 -8.18
N ASP A 162 -23.73 -0.43 -7.29
CA ASP A 162 -24.25 0.87 -6.86
C ASP A 162 -24.12 1.88 -7.99
N GLN A 163 -25.23 2.12 -8.69
CA GLN A 163 -25.36 3.10 -9.78
C GLN A 163 -24.99 4.54 -9.37
N LEU A 164 -24.86 4.84 -8.07
CA LEU A 164 -24.35 6.12 -7.58
C LEU A 164 -22.82 6.17 -7.44
N ASN A 165 -22.11 5.09 -7.77
CA ASN A 165 -20.65 5.05 -7.73
C ASN A 165 -20.03 5.98 -8.80
N PRO A 166 -19.15 6.92 -8.43
CA PRO A 166 -18.52 7.83 -9.38
C PRO A 166 -17.67 7.17 -10.48
N LEU A 167 -17.39 5.86 -10.40
CA LEU A 167 -16.82 5.09 -11.50
C LEU A 167 -17.57 5.33 -12.82
N PHE A 168 -18.90 5.12 -12.81
CA PHE A 168 -19.72 5.10 -14.03
C PHE A 168 -19.85 6.48 -14.70
N ASP A 169 -19.71 7.56 -13.93
CA ASP A 169 -19.69 8.95 -14.44
C ASP A 169 -18.32 9.37 -15.01
N ASN A 170 -17.22 8.69 -14.66
CA ASN A 170 -15.87 9.23 -14.84
C ASN A 170 -14.85 8.33 -15.55
N ALA A 171 -15.03 7.00 -15.58
CA ALA A 171 -14.21 6.11 -16.39
C ALA A 171 -14.56 6.22 -17.89
N GLN A 172 -13.67 5.73 -18.75
CA GLN A 172 -13.92 5.59 -20.18
C GLN A 172 -15.05 4.58 -20.43
N ALA A 173 -15.79 4.74 -21.53
CA ALA A 173 -16.97 3.91 -21.82
C ALA A 173 -16.63 2.45 -22.21
N ASP A 174 -15.37 2.19 -22.57
CA ASP A 174 -14.80 0.86 -22.84
C ASP A 174 -14.11 0.24 -21.61
N GLY A 175 -13.96 0.99 -20.51
CA GLY A 175 -13.27 0.53 -19.30
C GLY A 175 -11.74 0.51 -19.40
N ASP A 176 -11.14 0.99 -20.51
CA ASP A 176 -9.69 0.93 -20.76
C ASP A 176 -8.85 1.67 -19.70
N ASP A 177 -9.47 2.59 -18.94
CA ASP A 177 -8.86 3.30 -17.81
C ASP A 177 -9.27 2.78 -16.43
N ILE A 178 -9.75 1.55 -16.29
CA ILE A 178 -9.92 0.91 -14.97
C ILE A 178 -8.59 0.24 -14.58
N LEU A 179 -8.09 0.50 -13.37
CA LEU A 179 -6.82 -0.06 -12.91
C LEU A 179 -6.83 -0.31 -11.40
N PHE A 180 -6.18 -1.38 -10.96
CA PHE A 180 -6.04 -1.69 -9.53
C PHE A 180 -4.59 -1.57 -9.05
N THR A 181 -4.39 -1.12 -7.81
CA THR A 181 -3.10 -1.15 -7.10
C THR A 181 -3.25 -1.73 -5.69
N ALA A 182 -2.15 -2.18 -5.10
CA ALA A 182 -2.05 -2.47 -3.67
C ALA A 182 -2.26 -1.20 -2.80
N ASP A 183 -2.19 -1.37 -1.46
CA ASP A 183 -2.41 -0.32 -0.46
C ASP A 183 -1.40 0.86 -0.54
N ASP A 184 -0.29 0.68 -1.25
CA ASP A 184 0.71 1.73 -1.53
C ASP A 184 0.28 2.72 -2.62
N GLY A 185 -0.82 2.46 -3.33
CA GLY A 185 -1.35 3.32 -4.39
C GLY A 185 -0.51 3.37 -5.67
N VAL A 186 0.54 2.54 -5.79
CA VAL A 186 1.51 2.57 -6.90
C VAL A 186 1.89 1.20 -7.46
N SER A 187 1.84 0.13 -6.66
CA SER A 187 2.08 -1.24 -7.11
C SER A 187 0.83 -1.76 -7.83
N LYS A 188 0.85 -1.69 -9.16
CA LYS A 188 -0.23 -2.18 -10.04
C LYS A 188 -0.49 -3.68 -9.80
N LEU A 189 -1.76 -4.04 -9.75
CA LEU A 189 -2.23 -5.42 -9.69
C LEU A 189 -2.72 -5.88 -11.07
N ASP A 190 -2.47 -7.15 -11.38
CA ASP A 190 -3.03 -7.80 -12.56
C ASP A 190 -4.54 -7.97 -12.39
N HIS A 191 -5.30 -7.68 -13.45
CA HIS A 191 -6.75 -7.78 -13.45
C HIS A 191 -7.30 -8.12 -14.84
N GLU A 192 -8.53 -8.63 -14.84
CA GLU A 192 -9.38 -8.92 -15.99
C GLU A 192 -10.75 -8.28 -15.70
N VAL A 193 -11.29 -7.52 -16.64
CA VAL A 193 -12.63 -6.95 -16.55
C VAL A 193 -13.59 -7.91 -17.24
N GLU A 194 -14.44 -8.55 -16.45
CA GLU A 194 -15.41 -9.50 -16.98
C GLU A 194 -16.57 -8.80 -17.68
N TYR A 195 -17.15 -7.82 -16.99
CA TYR A 195 -18.21 -6.98 -17.49
C TYR A 195 -17.97 -5.54 -17.04
N TYR A 196 -18.19 -4.58 -17.94
CA TYR A 196 -18.29 -3.17 -17.58
C TYR A 196 -19.29 -2.45 -18.47
N GLN A 197 -20.21 -1.72 -17.84
CA GLN A 197 -21.03 -0.71 -18.51
C GLN A 197 -21.12 0.55 -17.67
N SER A 198 -20.83 1.69 -18.30
CA SER A 198 -20.95 3.03 -17.70
C SER A 198 -22.34 3.65 -17.90
N THR A 199 -23.31 2.92 -18.46
CA THR A 199 -24.67 3.40 -18.70
C THR A 199 -25.69 2.26 -18.59
N GLY A 200 -26.87 2.55 -18.03
CA GLY A 200 -28.01 1.63 -18.09
C GLY A 200 -28.09 0.71 -16.89
N THR A 201 -27.45 -0.46 -16.94
CA THR A 201 -27.30 -1.35 -15.78
C THR A 201 -26.28 -0.82 -14.78
N GLU A 202 -25.23 -0.14 -15.26
CA GLU A 202 -24.19 0.51 -14.44
C GLU A 202 -23.53 -0.46 -13.46
N GLU A 203 -22.62 -1.26 -14.02
CA GLU A 203 -22.05 -2.44 -13.36
C GLU A 203 -20.59 -2.66 -13.77
N LEU A 204 -19.77 -3.10 -12.82
CA LEU A 204 -18.41 -3.59 -13.01
C LEU A 204 -18.28 -4.96 -12.34
N ASP A 205 -17.87 -5.97 -13.12
CA ASP A 205 -17.39 -7.26 -12.66
C ASP A 205 -15.92 -7.39 -13.05
N ALA A 206 -15.02 -7.59 -12.08
CA ALA A 206 -13.59 -7.70 -12.35
C ALA A 206 -12.89 -8.72 -11.43
N TRP A 207 -11.94 -9.46 -11.99
CA TRP A 207 -11.00 -10.28 -11.23
C TRP A 207 -9.72 -9.50 -10.98
N VAL A 208 -9.25 -9.46 -9.74
CA VAL A 208 -8.02 -8.75 -9.35
C VAL A 208 -7.11 -9.69 -8.57
N ARG A 209 -5.87 -9.90 -9.05
CA ARG A 209 -4.91 -10.78 -8.37
C ARG A 209 -4.31 -10.12 -7.14
N ILE A 210 -4.69 -10.63 -5.97
CA ILE A 210 -4.22 -10.16 -4.67
C ILE A 210 -3.00 -10.99 -4.24
N ALA A 211 -1.82 -10.36 -4.22
CA ALA A 211 -0.56 -11.04 -3.91
C ALA A 211 -0.54 -11.69 -2.50
N ASN A 212 -1.20 -11.07 -1.52
CA ASN A 212 -1.43 -11.64 -0.19
C ASN A 212 -2.80 -11.19 0.33
N LEU A 213 -3.70 -12.13 0.54
CA LEU A 213 -5.02 -11.91 1.15
C LEU A 213 -5.00 -12.50 2.56
N SER A 214 -5.10 -11.65 3.57
CA SER A 214 -4.99 -12.04 4.99
C SER A 214 -6.34 -12.47 5.58
N SER A 215 -6.32 -13.55 6.36
CA SER A 215 -7.45 -14.04 7.16
C SER A 215 -7.55 -13.39 8.56
N THR A 216 -6.63 -12.46 8.88
CA THR A 216 -6.53 -11.84 10.23
C THR A 216 -6.51 -10.32 10.22
N SER A 217 -6.37 -9.69 9.04
CA SER A 217 -6.35 -8.24 8.86
C SER A 217 -6.98 -7.88 7.52
N ASP A 218 -7.84 -6.87 7.48
CA ASP A 218 -8.47 -6.43 6.23
C ASP A 218 -7.40 -6.04 5.19
N THR A 219 -7.63 -6.43 3.94
CA THR A 219 -6.71 -6.16 2.83
C THR A 219 -7.25 -4.96 2.04
N VAL A 220 -6.39 -3.95 1.81
CA VAL A 220 -6.77 -2.73 1.10
C VAL A 220 -6.15 -2.71 -0.29
N ILE A 221 -6.96 -2.41 -1.29
CA ILE A 221 -6.53 -2.09 -2.65
C ILE A 221 -7.18 -0.77 -3.09
N TYR A 222 -6.64 -0.17 -4.15
CA TYR A 222 -7.21 1.01 -4.78
C TYR A 222 -7.58 0.74 -6.23
N MET A 223 -8.82 1.06 -6.60
CA MET A 223 -9.24 1.15 -7.99
C MET A 223 -9.06 2.60 -8.45
N TYR A 224 -8.33 2.81 -9.54
CA TYR A 224 -8.09 4.10 -10.19
C TYR A 224 -8.89 4.19 -11.50
N TYR A 225 -9.36 5.39 -11.84
CA TYR A 225 -10.09 5.70 -13.07
C TYR A 225 -10.09 7.21 -13.37
N GLY A 226 -10.68 7.61 -14.49
CA GLY A 226 -10.74 8.99 -14.97
C GLY A 226 -9.46 9.46 -15.65
N ASN A 227 -8.84 8.59 -16.45
CA ASN A 227 -7.71 8.89 -17.31
C ASN A 227 -8.10 8.66 -18.77
N SER A 228 -8.74 9.65 -19.40
CA SER A 228 -9.21 9.62 -20.80
C SER A 228 -8.13 9.53 -21.88
N GLY A 229 -6.86 9.31 -21.49
CA GLY A 229 -5.75 9.00 -22.38
C GLY A 229 -5.09 7.65 -22.08
N ALA A 230 -5.67 6.84 -21.20
CA ALA A 230 -5.24 5.47 -20.98
C ALA A 230 -5.61 4.58 -22.18
N LEU A 231 -4.73 3.64 -22.47
CA LEU A 231 -5.04 2.42 -23.23
C LEU A 231 -5.37 1.32 -22.21
N ASN A 232 -5.97 0.23 -22.65
CA ASN A 232 -6.30 -0.95 -21.83
C ASN A 232 -5.22 -1.26 -20.77
N GLN A 233 -5.66 -1.32 -19.52
CA GLN A 233 -4.81 -1.56 -18.35
C GLN A 233 -4.84 -3.01 -17.84
N GLU A 234 -5.67 -3.88 -18.38
CA GLU A 234 -5.77 -5.28 -17.98
C GLU A 234 -4.44 -6.04 -18.18
N ASN A 235 -4.33 -7.14 -17.44
CA ASN A 235 -3.34 -8.18 -17.69
C ASN A 235 -3.97 -9.53 -17.37
N VAL A 236 -4.91 -9.95 -18.22
CA VAL A 236 -5.73 -11.15 -18.07
C VAL A 236 -4.90 -12.40 -17.72
N ASN A 237 -3.87 -12.67 -18.52
CA ASN A 237 -2.93 -13.78 -18.31
C ASN A 237 -2.06 -13.64 -17.03
N GLY A 238 -2.02 -12.45 -16.44
CA GLY A 238 -1.38 -12.18 -15.15
C GLY A 238 -2.28 -12.50 -13.96
N VAL A 239 -3.61 -12.44 -14.13
CA VAL A 239 -4.58 -12.90 -13.13
C VAL A 239 -4.48 -14.41 -12.97
N TRP A 240 -4.58 -15.13 -14.09
CA TRP A 240 -4.61 -16.59 -14.13
C TRP A 240 -3.22 -17.14 -14.43
N ASP A 241 -2.44 -17.29 -13.37
CA ASP A 241 -1.04 -17.67 -13.46
C ASP A 241 -0.82 -19.14 -13.85
N ALA A 242 0.45 -19.57 -13.90
CA ALA A 242 0.82 -20.92 -14.32
C ALA A 242 0.29 -22.07 -13.42
N GLY A 243 -0.38 -21.77 -12.31
CA GLY A 243 -1.17 -22.74 -11.54
C GLY A 243 -2.49 -23.13 -12.21
N PHE A 244 -3.01 -22.31 -13.13
CA PHE A 244 -4.26 -22.54 -13.86
C PHE A 244 -3.98 -23.21 -15.21
N ALA A 245 -4.60 -24.37 -15.46
CA ALA A 245 -4.51 -25.08 -16.75
C ALA A 245 -5.45 -24.49 -17.83
N GLY A 246 -6.53 -23.86 -17.39
CA GLY A 246 -7.47 -23.12 -18.24
C GLY A 246 -8.53 -22.46 -17.37
N VAL A 247 -9.03 -21.30 -17.78
CA VAL A 247 -10.09 -20.55 -17.10
C VAL A 247 -11.04 -20.05 -18.17
N TRP A 248 -12.30 -20.48 -18.11
CA TRP A 248 -13.34 -20.13 -19.08
C TRP A 248 -14.55 -19.58 -18.34
N HIS A 249 -14.80 -18.29 -18.51
CA HIS A 249 -15.96 -17.62 -17.89
C HIS A 249 -17.28 -17.94 -18.61
N LEU A 250 -17.22 -18.44 -19.85
CA LEU A 250 -18.36 -18.87 -20.67
C LEU A 250 -19.40 -17.77 -20.93
N LYS A 251 -18.99 -16.51 -20.93
CA LYS A 251 -19.86 -15.34 -21.18
C LYS A 251 -20.18 -15.10 -22.66
N GLU A 252 -19.43 -15.72 -23.59
CA GLU A 252 -19.59 -15.43 -25.01
C GLU A 252 -20.94 -15.90 -25.57
N GLU A 253 -21.65 -14.98 -26.24
CA GLU A 253 -22.90 -15.26 -26.94
C GLU A 253 -22.71 -15.16 -28.46
N GLN A 254 -22.89 -16.26 -29.18
CA GLN A 254 -22.93 -16.28 -30.64
C GLN A 254 -24.03 -17.21 -31.15
N ALA A 255 -24.69 -16.82 -32.24
CA ALA A 255 -25.84 -17.54 -32.77
C ALA A 255 -25.44 -18.79 -33.59
N GLY A 256 -26.04 -19.94 -33.24
CA GLY A 256 -25.81 -21.23 -33.90
C GLY A 256 -24.58 -21.97 -33.34
N THR A 257 -24.48 -23.27 -33.60
CA THR A 257 -23.43 -24.14 -33.04
C THR A 257 -22.27 -24.40 -34.01
N GLY A 258 -21.11 -24.78 -33.46
CA GLY A 258 -19.92 -25.17 -34.21
C GLY A 258 -18.90 -24.04 -34.36
N ASN A 259 -18.97 -22.99 -33.54
CA ASN A 259 -18.04 -21.86 -33.59
C ASN A 259 -16.71 -22.24 -32.94
N LEU A 260 -15.62 -22.24 -33.72
CA LEU A 260 -14.31 -22.69 -33.24
C LEU A 260 -13.65 -21.63 -32.34
N GLY A 261 -13.17 -22.06 -31.17
CA GLY A 261 -12.54 -21.19 -30.18
C GLY A 261 -13.40 -20.01 -29.71
N LEU A 262 -14.73 -20.20 -29.61
CA LEU A 262 -15.66 -19.16 -29.14
C LEU A 262 -15.42 -18.81 -27.67
N TYR A 263 -15.34 -19.83 -26.81
CA TYR A 263 -15.21 -19.66 -25.37
C TYR A 263 -13.74 -19.48 -25.01
N ARG A 264 -13.35 -18.28 -24.60
CA ARG A 264 -11.96 -17.92 -24.42
C ARG A 264 -11.41 -18.51 -23.13
N ASP A 265 -10.14 -18.91 -23.23
CA ASP A 265 -9.31 -19.29 -22.09
C ASP A 265 -8.54 -18.05 -21.66
N SER A 266 -8.79 -17.57 -20.44
CA SER A 266 -8.12 -16.39 -19.88
C SER A 266 -6.70 -16.68 -19.37
N THR A 267 -6.26 -17.95 -19.37
CA THR A 267 -4.87 -18.31 -19.08
C THR A 267 -3.94 -18.10 -20.28
N ALA A 268 -2.63 -18.11 -20.02
CA ALA A 268 -1.62 -18.10 -21.08
C ALA A 268 -1.57 -19.35 -21.97
N ASN A 269 -2.36 -20.40 -21.69
CA ASN A 269 -2.36 -21.64 -22.47
C ASN A 269 -3.18 -21.51 -23.77
N ASN A 270 -4.18 -20.63 -23.82
CA ASN A 270 -5.08 -20.41 -24.97
C ASN A 270 -5.88 -21.66 -25.37
N ASN A 271 -6.30 -22.46 -24.40
CA ASN A 271 -7.15 -23.66 -24.56
C ASN A 271 -8.61 -23.29 -24.89
N HIS A 272 -8.83 -22.43 -25.89
CA HIS A 272 -10.15 -21.91 -26.24
C HIS A 272 -11.11 -23.04 -26.64
N GLY A 273 -12.36 -22.94 -26.17
CA GLY A 273 -13.39 -23.94 -26.39
C GLY A 273 -14.11 -23.78 -27.72
N ASP A 274 -14.16 -24.85 -28.51
CA ASP A 274 -15.08 -24.97 -29.64
C ASP A 274 -16.52 -25.17 -29.12
N ASP A 275 -17.44 -24.36 -29.64
CA ASP A 275 -18.84 -24.31 -29.26
C ASP A 275 -19.67 -25.42 -29.93
N TYR A 276 -20.45 -26.14 -29.13
CA TYR A 276 -21.56 -26.99 -29.58
C TYR A 276 -22.82 -26.79 -28.72
N VAL A 277 -23.05 -25.57 -28.21
CA VAL A 277 -24.12 -25.24 -27.26
C VAL A 277 -25.33 -24.63 -27.98
N SER A 278 -26.49 -25.25 -27.86
CA SER A 278 -27.71 -24.81 -28.54
C SER A 278 -28.43 -23.61 -27.88
N ALA A 279 -28.14 -23.31 -26.62
CA ALA A 279 -28.74 -22.24 -25.83
C ALA A 279 -27.69 -21.40 -25.07
N THR A 280 -27.38 -20.22 -25.62
CA THR A 280 -26.36 -19.29 -25.13
C THR A 280 -26.97 -18.14 -24.30
N GLY A 281 -26.14 -17.27 -23.71
CA GLY A 281 -26.59 -15.98 -23.13
C GLY A 281 -27.53 -16.12 -21.93
N GLN A 282 -27.26 -17.08 -21.05
CA GLN A 282 -28.02 -17.29 -19.81
C GLN A 282 -27.42 -16.51 -18.64
N ASP A 283 -28.22 -16.12 -17.64
CA ASP A 283 -27.70 -15.48 -16.43
C ASP A 283 -26.68 -16.39 -15.72
N GLY A 284 -25.43 -15.91 -15.58
CA GLY A 284 -24.35 -16.57 -14.86
C GLY A 284 -24.40 -16.35 -13.34
N GLN A 285 -23.37 -16.81 -12.63
CA GLN A 285 -23.07 -16.31 -11.28
C GLN A 285 -22.23 -15.03 -11.33
N ILE A 286 -21.39 -14.91 -12.36
CA ILE A 286 -20.57 -13.76 -12.72
C ILE A 286 -20.85 -13.54 -14.21
N ASP A 287 -21.23 -12.32 -14.61
CA ASP A 287 -21.80 -12.01 -15.93
C ASP A 287 -22.78 -13.11 -16.45
N SER A 288 -22.39 -13.82 -17.50
CA SER A 288 -23.24 -14.66 -18.33
C SER A 288 -22.75 -16.11 -18.35
N GLY A 289 -23.57 -17.02 -18.85
CA GLY A 289 -23.29 -18.45 -18.91
C GLY A 289 -24.11 -19.18 -19.99
N GLN A 290 -24.03 -20.50 -19.96
CA GLN A 290 -24.48 -21.38 -21.06
C GLN A 290 -25.41 -22.48 -20.53
N GLU A 291 -26.49 -22.80 -21.25
CA GLU A 291 -27.39 -23.91 -20.93
C GLU A 291 -27.02 -25.15 -21.77
N PHE A 292 -26.88 -26.31 -21.09
CA PHE A 292 -26.55 -27.58 -21.74
C PHE A 292 -27.76 -28.51 -21.70
N ASP A 293 -28.32 -28.87 -22.86
CA ASP A 293 -29.54 -29.68 -22.99
C ASP A 293 -29.44 -31.13 -22.47
N GLY A 294 -28.23 -31.62 -22.18
CA GLY A 294 -27.97 -33.00 -21.74
C GLY A 294 -28.21 -34.06 -22.82
N VAL A 295 -28.37 -33.66 -24.10
CA VAL A 295 -28.60 -34.53 -25.26
C VAL A 295 -27.46 -34.42 -26.27
N SER A 296 -27.06 -33.19 -26.61
CA SER A 296 -26.04 -32.90 -27.63
C SER A 296 -25.12 -31.73 -27.30
N ASP A 297 -25.44 -30.90 -26.31
CA ASP A 297 -24.64 -29.71 -25.99
C ASP A 297 -23.33 -30.05 -25.24
N TYR A 298 -22.22 -29.46 -25.67
CA TYR A 298 -20.92 -29.51 -25.00
C TYR A 298 -20.03 -28.34 -25.47
N VAL A 299 -18.94 -28.09 -24.73
CA VAL A 299 -17.81 -27.28 -25.20
C VAL A 299 -16.59 -28.19 -25.33
N ASN A 300 -15.81 -28.04 -26.40
CA ASN A 300 -14.62 -28.83 -26.65
C ASN A 300 -13.36 -27.97 -26.53
N PHE A 301 -12.67 -28.07 -25.40
CA PHE A 301 -11.40 -27.39 -25.11
C PHE A 301 -10.17 -28.02 -25.77
N GLY A 302 -10.36 -29.04 -26.63
CA GLY A 302 -9.29 -29.70 -27.36
C GLY A 302 -8.46 -30.67 -26.52
N ASN A 303 -7.18 -30.80 -26.86
CA ASN A 303 -6.25 -31.77 -26.27
C ASN A 303 -4.79 -31.26 -26.27
N ASP A 304 -4.59 -29.98 -25.96
CA ASP A 304 -3.24 -29.42 -25.82
C ASP A 304 -2.46 -30.08 -24.68
N ALA A 305 -1.12 -30.05 -24.76
CA ALA A 305 -0.25 -30.62 -23.75
C ALA A 305 -0.38 -29.96 -22.36
N SER A 306 -0.90 -28.73 -22.27
CA SER A 306 -1.29 -28.09 -21.00
C SER A 306 -2.49 -28.75 -20.32
N LEU A 307 -3.33 -29.47 -21.08
CA LEU A 307 -4.46 -30.27 -20.59
C LEU A 307 -4.10 -31.76 -20.38
N ASP A 308 -2.86 -32.18 -20.69
CA ASP A 308 -2.38 -33.55 -20.40
C ASP A 308 -2.09 -33.71 -18.90
N ILE A 309 -3.15 -33.93 -18.12
CA ILE A 309 -3.09 -34.03 -16.66
C ILE A 309 -2.30 -35.27 -16.22
N THR A 310 -1.09 -35.02 -15.69
CA THR A 310 -0.17 -36.06 -15.18
C THR A 310 -0.07 -36.11 -13.65
N GLY A 311 -0.70 -35.16 -12.95
CA GLY A 311 -0.71 -35.03 -11.49
C GLY A 311 -2.12 -35.03 -10.89
N GLY A 312 -2.23 -34.64 -9.62
CA GLY A 312 -3.51 -34.28 -9.02
C GLY A 312 -3.96 -32.89 -9.51
N ILE A 313 -5.27 -32.70 -9.64
CA ILE A 313 -5.89 -31.43 -10.04
C ILE A 313 -7.06 -31.09 -9.11
N THR A 314 -7.38 -29.80 -9.06
CA THR A 314 -8.66 -29.28 -8.59
C THR A 314 -9.45 -28.81 -9.81
N ILE A 315 -10.77 -28.96 -9.79
CA ILE A 315 -11.69 -28.38 -10.76
C ILE A 315 -12.79 -27.69 -9.96
N GLU A 316 -13.10 -26.44 -10.31
CA GLU A 316 -14.21 -25.67 -9.77
C GLU A 316 -15.08 -25.14 -10.91
N ALA A 317 -16.38 -24.98 -10.67
CA ALA A 317 -17.34 -24.49 -11.64
C ALA A 317 -18.63 -24.05 -10.95
N TRP A 318 -19.25 -22.98 -11.45
CA TRP A 318 -20.63 -22.62 -11.11
C TRP A 318 -21.59 -23.44 -11.97
N VAL A 319 -22.48 -24.21 -11.33
CA VAL A 319 -23.43 -25.09 -12.02
C VAL A 319 -24.83 -24.95 -11.42
N LYS A 320 -25.82 -24.67 -12.27
CA LYS A 320 -27.23 -24.49 -11.92
C LYS A 320 -28.06 -25.65 -12.51
N PRO A 321 -28.13 -26.82 -11.85
CA PRO A 321 -28.81 -27.99 -12.38
C PRO A 321 -30.34 -27.78 -12.44
N GLN A 322 -30.99 -28.32 -13.47
CA GLN A 322 -32.45 -28.34 -13.52
C GLN A 322 -33.02 -29.43 -12.59
N LEU A 323 -34.18 -29.16 -12.00
CA LEU A 323 -34.78 -30.02 -10.95
C LEU A 323 -35.14 -31.43 -11.43
N SER A 324 -35.14 -31.70 -12.74
CA SER A 324 -35.33 -33.02 -13.35
C SER A 324 -34.11 -33.93 -13.29
N ASP A 325 -32.91 -33.39 -13.07
CA ASP A 325 -31.65 -34.09 -13.40
C ASP A 325 -31.03 -34.84 -12.20
N PHE A 326 -31.62 -34.65 -11.01
CA PHE A 326 -31.19 -35.28 -9.76
C PHE A 326 -31.29 -36.81 -9.77
N ASP A 327 -32.07 -37.42 -10.68
CA ASP A 327 -32.12 -38.88 -10.86
C ASP A 327 -30.93 -39.44 -11.68
N ARG A 328 -30.07 -38.57 -12.25
CA ARG A 328 -28.96 -38.98 -13.13
C ARG A 328 -27.59 -38.45 -12.74
N ALA A 329 -27.51 -37.32 -12.04
CA ALA A 329 -26.22 -36.68 -11.74
C ALA A 329 -25.59 -37.19 -10.42
N ARG A 330 -24.35 -37.68 -10.50
CA ARG A 330 -23.44 -37.80 -9.34
C ARG A 330 -22.38 -36.71 -9.43
N TYR A 331 -22.68 -35.54 -8.88
CA TYR A 331 -21.67 -34.51 -8.70
C TYR A 331 -20.74 -34.93 -7.55
N VAL A 332 -19.45 -35.04 -7.84
CA VAL A 332 -18.38 -35.08 -6.83
C VAL A 332 -17.62 -33.78 -6.95
N VAL A 333 -18.26 -32.71 -6.46
CA VAL A 333 -17.65 -31.40 -6.23
C VAL A 333 -17.57 -31.24 -4.72
N ASP A 334 -16.36 -31.16 -4.17
CA ASP A 334 -16.16 -30.93 -2.74
C ASP A 334 -16.22 -29.42 -2.47
N SER A 335 -17.44 -28.90 -2.28
CA SER A 335 -17.69 -27.47 -2.13
C SER A 335 -17.36 -26.99 -0.72
N VAL A 336 -16.09 -26.64 -0.46
CA VAL A 336 -15.68 -25.89 0.75
C VAL A 336 -14.69 -24.77 0.44
N HIS A 337 -14.99 -23.96 -0.57
CA HIS A 337 -14.55 -22.56 -0.59
C HIS A 337 -15.78 -21.70 -0.91
N ALA A 338 -16.02 -20.69 -0.09
CA ALA A 338 -16.97 -19.63 -0.44
C ALA A 338 -16.26 -18.73 -1.45
N SER A 339 -16.89 -18.42 -2.59
CA SER A 339 -16.59 -17.13 -3.21
C SER A 339 -17.04 -16.08 -2.21
N SER A 340 -16.09 -15.31 -1.74
CA SER A 340 -16.37 -14.17 -0.89
C SER A 340 -16.58 -12.98 -1.81
N ASP A 341 -17.76 -12.91 -2.40
CA ASP A 341 -18.12 -11.85 -3.34
C ASP A 341 -17.97 -10.50 -2.61
N ILE A 342 -17.15 -9.61 -3.17
CA ILE A 342 -16.92 -8.27 -2.60
C ILE A 342 -17.93 -7.32 -3.24
N ASP A 343 -19.11 -7.22 -2.64
CA ASP A 343 -20.02 -6.08 -2.86
C ASP A 343 -19.40 -4.83 -2.22
N VAL A 344 -19.01 -3.84 -3.04
CA VAL A 344 -18.34 -2.59 -2.61
C VAL A 344 -19.31 -1.41 -2.50
#